data_AF-W8YBU7-F1
#
_entry.id   AF-W8YBU7-F1
#
_cell.length_a   1.000
_cell.length_b   1.000
_cell.length_c   1.000
_cell.angle_alpha   90.00
_cell.angle_beta   90.00
_cell.angle_gamma   90.00
#
_symmetry.space_group_name_H-M   'P 1'
#
loop_
_entity.id
_entity.type
_entity.pdbx_description
1 polymer ?
#
loop_
_entity_poly.entity_id
_entity_poly.type
_entity_poly.pdbx_seq_one_letter_code
_entity_poly.pdbx_strand_id
1 'polypeptide(L)'
;MARKSLKEPLQDFTIEAIVECWNQNSAKSMGRVEIYLLDVNSDVIGKMTMAEVHVNVASNYGEIRAGNINEGHHIISTTGDSPWTWNDFTGRLRITRVGNFWVADIARILEKGGYDSESYREYFDVDERYSKNQLAQIMVHIGGWKEAPNLNASINDLKVWKYNKTTTLEAPYIVRKGDVVEIDTADASIKINGKDAIYTKDLFGDFINIEKGTNQIEIFPSDIGQVEVTYRERYL
;
A
#
# COMPACT_ATOMS: atom_id res chain seq x y z
N MET A 1 -3.82 -6.46 -22.06
CA MET A 1 -4.69 -6.53 -20.87
C MET A 1 -5.06 -7.98 -20.60
N ALA A 2 -5.22 -8.37 -19.34
CA ALA A 2 -5.72 -9.69 -18.95
C ALA A 2 -6.70 -9.53 -17.78
N ARG A 3 -7.68 -10.43 -17.66
CA ARG A 3 -8.72 -10.38 -16.61
C ARG A 3 -8.94 -11.75 -16.01
N LYS A 4 -9.19 -11.80 -14.71
CA LYS A 4 -9.51 -13.03 -13.97
C LYS A 4 -10.60 -12.77 -12.93
N SER A 5 -11.62 -13.63 -12.93
CA SER A 5 -12.65 -13.65 -11.87
C SER A 5 -12.12 -14.33 -10.62
N LEU A 6 -12.57 -13.85 -9.46
CA LEU A 6 -12.38 -14.51 -8.18
C LEU A 6 -13.33 -15.71 -8.05
N LYS A 7 -13.06 -16.59 -7.07
CA LYS A 7 -13.92 -17.75 -6.80
C LYS A 7 -15.30 -17.35 -6.25
N GLU A 8 -15.34 -16.25 -5.51
CA GLU A 8 -16.53 -15.62 -4.96
C GLU A 8 -16.31 -14.10 -4.89
N PRO A 9 -17.36 -13.27 -4.96
CA PRO A 9 -17.27 -11.85 -4.67
C PRO A 9 -16.84 -11.58 -3.22
N LEU A 10 -15.96 -10.60 -3.01
CA LEU A 10 -15.39 -10.25 -1.71
C LEU A 10 -15.87 -8.86 -1.27
N GLN A 11 -16.45 -8.81 -0.07
CA GLN A 11 -16.76 -7.53 0.58
C GLN A 11 -15.49 -6.94 1.19
N ASP A 12 -14.81 -7.66 2.06
CA ASP A 12 -13.58 -7.19 2.69
C ASP A 12 -12.39 -7.95 2.09
N PHE A 13 -11.34 -7.22 1.74
CA PHE A 13 -10.21 -7.78 0.99
C PHE A 13 -8.92 -6.99 1.18
N THR A 14 -7.80 -7.66 0.91
CA THR A 14 -6.50 -7.04 0.62
C THR A 14 -6.05 -7.51 -0.74
N ILE A 15 -5.51 -6.59 -1.54
CA ILE A 15 -4.85 -6.89 -2.81
C ILE A 15 -3.45 -6.32 -2.74
N GLU A 16 -2.47 -7.14 -3.10
CA GLU A 16 -1.08 -6.75 -3.20
C GLU A 16 -0.53 -7.16 -4.55
N ALA A 17 0.28 -6.29 -5.15
CA ALA A 17 1.04 -6.63 -6.33
C ALA A 17 2.48 -6.14 -6.21
N ILE A 18 3.42 -6.96 -6.67
CA ILE A 18 4.80 -6.57 -6.92
C ILE A 18 4.91 -6.19 -8.39
N VAL A 19 5.25 -4.94 -8.67
CA VAL A 19 5.30 -4.40 -10.02
C VAL A 19 6.64 -3.75 -10.30
N GLU A 20 7.00 -3.69 -11.58
CA GLU A 20 8.11 -2.88 -12.07
C GLU A 20 7.57 -1.83 -13.04
N CYS A 21 8.13 -0.62 -12.95
CA CYS A 21 7.87 0.48 -13.86
C CYS A 21 9.16 1.30 -13.98
N TRP A 22 10.09 0.85 -14.81
CA TRP A 22 11.40 1.50 -14.96
C TRP A 22 11.38 2.47 -16.12
N ASN A 23 11.42 3.75 -15.77
CA ASN A 23 11.56 4.86 -16.71
C ASN A 23 13.03 5.11 -17.10
N GLN A 24 13.99 4.38 -16.53
CA GLN A 24 15.43 4.50 -16.74
C GLN A 24 15.94 5.92 -16.45
N ASN A 25 15.28 6.62 -15.52
CA ASN A 25 15.46 8.05 -15.29
C ASN A 25 15.39 8.91 -16.57
N SER A 26 14.70 8.44 -17.60
CA SER A 26 14.58 9.10 -18.89
C SER A 26 13.30 9.92 -18.97
N ALA A 27 13.45 11.21 -19.26
CA ALA A 27 12.38 12.16 -19.55
C ALA A 27 11.53 11.83 -20.79
N LYS A 28 11.89 10.77 -21.54
CA LYS A 28 11.22 10.33 -22.77
C LYS A 28 10.55 8.97 -22.65
N SER A 29 10.72 8.28 -21.52
CA SER A 29 10.01 7.02 -21.26
C SER A 29 8.60 7.37 -20.83
N MET A 30 7.58 6.64 -21.29
CA MET A 30 6.21 6.80 -20.80
C MET A 30 5.46 5.47 -20.89
N GLY A 31 4.58 5.24 -19.95
CA GLY A 31 3.74 4.06 -19.90
C GLY A 31 3.24 3.79 -18.48
N ARG A 32 2.66 2.62 -18.27
CA ARG A 32 1.91 2.33 -17.06
C ARG A 32 1.80 0.84 -16.78
N VAL A 33 1.73 0.53 -15.49
CA VAL A 33 1.21 -0.73 -14.95
C VAL A 33 -0.05 -0.38 -14.15
N GLU A 34 -1.18 -0.96 -14.54
CA GLU A 34 -2.48 -0.70 -13.93
C GLU A 34 -3.13 -2.03 -13.50
N ILE A 35 -3.68 -2.03 -12.29
CA ILE A 35 -4.47 -3.11 -11.73
C ILE A 35 -5.83 -2.54 -11.37
N TYR A 36 -6.87 -3.05 -12.01
CA TYR A 36 -8.25 -2.63 -11.82
C TYR A 36 -8.99 -3.65 -10.97
N LEU A 37 -9.69 -3.13 -9.98
CA LEU A 37 -10.62 -3.87 -9.14
C LEU A 37 -12.00 -3.74 -9.77
N LEU A 38 -12.62 -4.86 -10.10
CA LEU A 38 -13.92 -4.89 -10.77
C LEU A 38 -14.97 -5.61 -9.93
N ASP A 39 -16.21 -5.14 -10.00
CA ASP A 39 -17.35 -5.83 -9.39
C ASP A 39 -17.94 -6.92 -10.29
N VAL A 40 -19.07 -7.49 -9.85
CA VAL A 40 -19.78 -8.58 -10.54
C VAL A 40 -20.28 -8.18 -11.94
N ASN A 41 -20.48 -6.88 -12.19
CA ASN A 41 -20.91 -6.33 -13.48
C ASN A 41 -19.72 -5.91 -14.35
N SER A 42 -18.49 -6.16 -13.89
CA SER A 42 -17.25 -5.66 -14.49
C SER A 42 -17.08 -4.13 -14.41
N ASP A 43 -17.81 -3.45 -13.52
CA ASP A 43 -17.61 -2.02 -13.28
C ASP A 43 -16.36 -1.80 -12.41
N VAL A 44 -15.58 -0.76 -12.70
CA VAL A 44 -14.37 -0.43 -11.94
C VAL A 44 -14.75 0.15 -10.58
N ILE A 45 -14.34 -0.52 -9.52
CA ILE A 45 -14.57 -0.12 -8.12
C ILE A 45 -13.28 0.27 -7.40
N GLY A 46 -12.15 0.24 -8.10
CA GLY A 46 -10.87 0.71 -7.59
C GLY A 46 -9.75 0.50 -8.60
N LYS A 47 -8.60 1.11 -8.33
CA LYS A 47 -7.41 1.03 -9.19
C LYS A 47 -6.14 1.14 -8.36
N MET A 48 -5.12 0.37 -8.72
CA MET A 48 -3.73 0.58 -8.31
C MET A 48 -2.87 0.80 -9.56
N THR A 49 -1.95 1.76 -9.53
CA THR A 49 -1.16 2.14 -10.69
C THR A 49 0.22 2.64 -10.28
N MET A 50 1.22 2.24 -11.06
CA MET A 50 2.50 2.93 -11.17
C MET A 50 2.72 3.28 -12.64
N ALA A 51 3.00 4.54 -12.94
CA ALA A 51 3.07 5.00 -14.31
C ALA A 51 4.07 6.15 -14.50
N GLU A 52 4.71 6.19 -15.66
CA GLU A 52 5.38 7.39 -16.15
C GLU A 52 4.42 8.11 -17.11
N VAL A 53 3.83 9.19 -16.63
CA VAL A 53 2.81 9.96 -17.35
C VAL A 53 3.27 11.37 -17.74
N HIS A 54 4.47 11.77 -17.28
CA HIS A 54 4.95 13.12 -17.50
C HIS A 54 5.81 13.20 -18.78
N VAL A 55 5.56 14.23 -19.59
CA VAL A 55 6.34 14.48 -20.80
C VAL A 55 7.55 15.33 -20.43
N ASN A 56 8.75 14.95 -20.90
CA ASN A 56 10.01 15.68 -20.70
C ASN A 56 10.54 15.73 -19.25
N VAL A 57 10.01 14.91 -18.35
CA VAL A 57 10.57 14.73 -17.01
C VAL A 57 10.41 13.27 -16.59
N ALA A 58 11.46 12.69 -16.00
CA ALA A 58 11.38 11.37 -15.40
C ALA A 58 10.77 11.53 -14.00
N SER A 59 9.47 11.28 -13.90
CA SER A 59 8.71 11.41 -12.67
C SER A 59 7.59 10.39 -12.64
N ASN A 60 7.97 9.16 -12.28
CA ASN A 60 7.01 8.10 -12.03
C ASN A 60 5.99 8.54 -10.97
N TYR A 61 4.76 8.12 -11.19
CA TYR A 61 3.60 8.54 -10.45
C TYR A 61 2.82 7.33 -9.96
N GLY A 62 2.58 7.31 -8.65
CA GLY A 62 1.78 6.30 -7.98
C GLY A 62 0.35 6.76 -7.77
N GLU A 63 -0.62 5.92 -8.13
CA GLU A 63 -2.04 6.17 -7.87
C GLU A 63 -2.71 4.92 -7.29
N ILE A 64 -3.38 5.07 -6.14
CA ILE A 64 -4.28 4.06 -5.58
C ILE A 64 -5.60 4.74 -5.25
N ARG A 65 -6.71 4.20 -5.79
CA ARG A 65 -8.02 4.81 -5.78
C ARG A 65 -9.11 3.83 -5.39
N ALA A 66 -10.03 4.27 -4.52
CA ALA A 66 -11.32 3.62 -4.29
C ALA A 66 -12.39 4.21 -5.23
N GLY A 67 -13.21 3.36 -5.82
CA GLY A 67 -14.27 3.76 -6.75
C GLY A 67 -13.85 3.88 -8.22
N ASN A 68 -14.80 4.35 -9.03
CA ASN A 68 -14.70 4.40 -10.49
C ASN A 68 -13.75 5.51 -10.98
N ILE A 69 -13.56 5.58 -12.31
CA ILE A 69 -12.61 6.52 -12.94
C ILE A 69 -13.00 7.99 -12.86
N ASN A 70 -14.30 8.30 -12.79
CA ASN A 70 -14.80 9.67 -12.89
C ASN A 70 -15.00 10.31 -11.51
N GLU A 71 -15.42 9.52 -10.52
CA GLU A 71 -15.90 10.01 -9.21
C GLU A 71 -15.21 9.32 -8.03
N GLY A 72 -14.18 8.48 -8.29
CA GLY A 72 -13.45 7.76 -7.25
C GLY A 72 -12.62 8.67 -6.34
N HIS A 73 -12.36 8.19 -5.13
CA HIS A 73 -11.48 8.85 -4.17
C HIS A 73 -10.04 8.35 -4.31
N HIS A 74 -9.12 9.26 -4.62
CA HIS A 74 -7.69 8.97 -4.73
C HIS A 74 -7.05 8.94 -3.34
N ILE A 75 -6.84 7.74 -2.80
CA ILE A 75 -6.23 7.53 -1.47
C ILE A 75 -4.73 7.87 -1.54
N ILE A 76 -4.06 7.44 -2.61
CA ILE A 76 -2.68 7.83 -2.94
C ILE A 76 -2.65 8.38 -4.37
N SER A 77 -1.95 9.48 -4.55
CA SER A 77 -1.88 10.26 -5.80
C SER A 77 -0.65 11.16 -5.76
N THR A 78 0.54 10.57 -5.96
CA THR A 78 1.81 11.26 -5.64
C THR A 78 3.02 10.71 -6.42
N THR A 79 4.03 11.55 -6.61
CA THR A 79 5.37 11.15 -7.06
C THR A 79 6.27 10.69 -5.91
N GLY A 80 5.78 10.76 -4.67
CA GLY A 80 6.53 10.52 -3.42
C GLY A 80 7.06 11.83 -2.82
N ASP A 81 8.05 11.75 -1.93
CA ASP A 81 8.64 12.93 -1.26
C ASP A 81 9.38 13.88 -2.23
N SER A 82 9.70 13.39 -3.43
CA SER A 82 10.30 14.16 -4.51
C SER A 82 9.80 13.64 -5.87
N PRO A 83 9.95 14.40 -6.96
CA PRO A 83 9.53 13.95 -8.30
C PRO A 83 10.19 12.63 -8.77
N TRP A 84 11.35 12.27 -8.23
CA TRP A 84 12.13 11.09 -8.61
C TRP A 84 12.01 9.93 -7.61
N THR A 85 11.22 10.07 -6.55
CA THR A 85 11.09 9.03 -5.50
C THR A 85 10.63 7.70 -6.07
N TRP A 86 9.74 7.69 -7.06
CA TRP A 86 9.29 6.46 -7.72
C TRP A 86 10.03 6.13 -9.01
N ASN A 87 11.09 6.84 -9.40
CA ASN A 87 11.84 6.47 -10.61
C ASN A 87 12.49 5.09 -10.44
N ASP A 88 12.59 4.37 -11.56
CA ASP A 88 13.06 2.98 -11.61
C ASP A 88 12.38 2.08 -10.56
N PHE A 89 11.05 2.19 -10.50
CA PHE A 89 10.25 1.52 -9.48
C PHE A 89 10.29 0.01 -9.67
N THR A 90 10.79 -0.69 -8.66
CA THR A 90 10.41 -2.07 -8.35
C THR A 90 9.76 -2.00 -6.98
N GLY A 91 8.54 -2.50 -6.81
CA GLY A 91 7.91 -2.33 -5.51
C GLY A 91 6.51 -2.87 -5.38
N ARG A 92 5.96 -2.68 -4.18
CA ARG A 92 4.63 -3.10 -3.78
C ARG A 92 3.62 -1.99 -4.06
N LEU A 93 2.50 -2.36 -4.67
CA LEU A 93 1.25 -1.61 -4.61
C LEU A 93 0.24 -2.44 -3.81
N ARG A 94 -0.41 -1.84 -2.81
CA ARG A 94 -1.38 -2.55 -1.99
C ARG A 94 -2.59 -1.68 -1.67
N ILE A 95 -3.77 -2.31 -1.70
CA ILE A 95 -5.03 -1.71 -1.26
C ILE A 95 -5.80 -2.71 -0.40
N THR A 96 -6.31 -2.26 0.73
CA THR A 96 -7.15 -3.04 1.65
C THR A 96 -8.46 -2.31 1.88
N ARG A 97 -9.56 -3.06 1.94
CA ARG A 97 -10.87 -2.59 2.38
C ARG A 97 -11.42 -3.51 3.46
N VAL A 98 -11.84 -2.93 4.58
CA VAL A 98 -12.64 -3.61 5.62
C VAL A 98 -13.81 -2.71 6.01
N GLY A 99 -15.03 -3.15 5.71
CA GLY A 99 -16.23 -2.32 5.81
C GLY A 99 -16.11 -1.11 4.89
N ASN A 100 -16.17 0.09 5.46
CA ASN A 100 -15.99 1.36 4.77
C ASN A 100 -14.61 2.00 5.00
N PHE A 101 -13.68 1.27 5.61
CA PHE A 101 -12.31 1.73 5.84
C PHE A 101 -11.37 1.17 4.78
N TRP A 102 -10.60 2.07 4.18
CA TRP A 102 -9.63 1.77 3.13
C TRP A 102 -8.24 2.13 3.58
N VAL A 103 -7.28 1.28 3.22
CA VAL A 103 -5.85 1.52 3.42
C VAL A 103 -5.14 1.26 2.10
N ALA A 104 -4.26 2.18 1.72
CA ALA A 104 -3.43 2.05 0.54
C ALA A 104 -1.95 2.24 0.90
N ASP A 105 -1.08 1.51 0.22
CA ASP A 105 0.34 1.79 0.26
C ASP A 105 1.07 1.52 -1.07
N ILE A 106 2.15 2.29 -1.25
CA ILE A 106 3.14 2.14 -2.31
C ILE A 106 4.50 2.09 -1.65
N ALA A 107 5.25 1.01 -1.81
CA ALA A 107 6.58 0.85 -1.23
C ALA A 107 7.60 0.43 -2.29
N ARG A 108 8.71 1.15 -2.41
CA ARG A 108 9.81 0.79 -3.32
C ARG A 108 10.74 -0.22 -2.66
N ILE A 109 11.04 -1.30 -3.38
CA ILE A 109 11.92 -2.40 -2.98
C ILE A 109 13.27 -2.22 -3.69
N LEU A 110 14.34 -2.18 -2.90
CA LEU A 110 15.72 -2.18 -3.38
C LEU A 110 16.17 -3.59 -3.81
N GLU A 111 17.19 -3.70 -4.67
CA GLU A 111 17.76 -4.98 -5.14
C GLU A 111 18.15 -5.95 -4.00
N LYS A 112 18.55 -5.42 -2.84
CA LYS A 112 18.90 -6.22 -1.64
C LYS A 112 17.69 -6.59 -0.76
N GLY A 113 16.48 -6.32 -1.24
CA GLY A 113 15.21 -6.62 -0.57
C GLY A 113 14.87 -5.73 0.62
N GLY A 114 15.52 -4.57 0.76
CA GLY A 114 15.09 -3.51 1.70
C GLY A 114 14.09 -2.57 1.04
N TYR A 115 13.43 -1.72 1.83
CA TYR A 115 12.58 -0.64 1.34
C TYR A 115 13.26 0.69 1.60
N ASP A 116 13.13 1.66 0.69
CA ASP A 116 13.75 2.98 0.85
C ASP A 116 12.78 4.16 0.74
N SER A 117 11.55 3.92 0.30
CA SER A 117 10.52 4.93 0.17
C SER A 117 9.13 4.29 0.25
N GLU A 118 8.22 4.96 0.96
CA GLU A 118 6.84 4.49 1.10
C GLU A 118 5.84 5.66 1.13
N SER A 119 4.66 5.44 0.56
CA SER A 119 3.48 6.24 0.83
C SER A 119 2.40 5.34 1.41
N TYR A 120 1.97 5.60 2.65
CA TYR A 120 0.87 4.92 3.34
C TYR A 120 -0.25 5.91 3.64
N ARG A 121 -1.49 5.58 3.29
CA ARG A 121 -2.66 6.46 3.52
C ARG A 121 -3.89 5.64 3.88
N GLU A 122 -4.67 6.20 4.79
CA GLU A 122 -5.94 5.66 5.27
C GLU A 122 -7.09 6.57 4.78
N TYR A 123 -8.25 5.97 4.50
CA TYR A 123 -9.45 6.69 4.09
C TYR A 123 -10.69 6.01 4.67
N PHE A 124 -11.50 6.78 5.40
CA PHE A 124 -12.78 6.31 5.92
C PHE A 124 -13.92 6.86 5.03
N ASP A 125 -14.56 5.96 4.30
CA ASP A 125 -15.67 6.26 3.39
C ASP A 125 -16.98 6.44 4.18
N VAL A 126 -17.10 7.56 4.89
CA VAL A 126 -18.24 7.89 5.79
C VAL A 126 -19.59 7.69 5.10
N ASP A 127 -19.71 8.15 3.86
CA ASP A 127 -20.94 8.12 3.07
C ASP A 127 -21.15 6.77 2.35
N GLU A 128 -20.22 5.82 2.48
CA GLU A 128 -20.19 4.53 1.79
C GLU A 128 -20.38 4.65 0.26
N ARG A 129 -19.74 5.64 -0.36
CA ARG A 129 -19.86 5.87 -1.81
C ARG A 129 -19.07 4.83 -2.63
N TYR A 130 -18.02 4.28 -2.04
CA TYR A 130 -17.06 3.39 -2.74
C TYR A 130 -17.03 1.99 -2.13
N SER A 131 -17.65 1.79 -0.97
CA SER A 131 -17.48 0.59 -0.14
C SER A 131 -18.58 -0.47 -0.33
N LYS A 132 -19.64 -0.18 -1.07
CA LYS A 132 -20.80 -1.07 -1.22
C LYS A 132 -20.60 -2.22 -2.19
N ASN A 133 -19.90 -1.97 -3.31
CA ASN A 133 -19.75 -2.99 -4.35
C ASN A 133 -18.70 -4.02 -3.94
N GLN A 134 -18.98 -5.30 -4.19
CA GLN A 134 -18.07 -6.39 -3.90
C GLN A 134 -17.04 -6.56 -5.02
N LEU A 135 -15.79 -6.83 -4.65
CA LEU A 135 -14.75 -7.20 -5.60
C LEU A 135 -15.02 -8.58 -6.16
N ALA A 136 -15.19 -8.71 -7.47
CA ALA A 136 -15.43 -9.99 -8.13
C ALA A 136 -14.36 -10.36 -9.15
N GLN A 137 -13.63 -9.39 -9.69
CA GLN A 137 -12.62 -9.63 -10.72
C GLN A 137 -11.43 -8.69 -10.58
N ILE A 138 -10.28 -9.15 -11.08
CA ILE A 138 -9.09 -8.34 -11.27
C ILE A 138 -8.79 -8.25 -12.75
N MET A 139 -8.51 -7.03 -13.22
CA MET A 139 -7.98 -6.80 -14.56
C MET A 139 -6.63 -6.12 -14.47
N VAL A 140 -5.67 -6.63 -15.23
CA VAL A 140 -4.32 -6.05 -15.34
C VAL A 140 -4.11 -5.46 -16.73
N HIS A 141 -3.43 -4.32 -16.77
CA HIS A 141 -3.10 -3.61 -17.99
C HIS A 141 -1.69 -3.06 -17.89
N ILE A 142 -0.85 -3.43 -18.84
CA ILE A 142 0.45 -2.81 -19.07
C ILE A 142 0.35 -2.12 -20.42
N GLY A 143 0.63 -0.82 -20.44
CA GLY A 143 0.46 0.02 -21.63
C GLY A 143 1.65 0.95 -21.82
N GLY A 144 2.17 1.02 -23.03
CA GLY A 144 3.17 2.01 -23.43
C GLY A 144 2.54 3.20 -24.15
N TRP A 145 3.26 4.31 -24.21
CA TRP A 145 2.92 5.42 -25.09
C TRP A 145 3.70 5.31 -26.40
N LYS A 146 3.01 5.44 -27.54
CA LYS A 146 3.52 5.07 -28.87
C LYS A 146 4.83 5.78 -29.23
N GLU A 147 4.97 7.06 -28.87
CA GLU A 147 6.13 7.89 -29.19
C GLU A 147 7.25 7.85 -28.13
N ALA A 148 7.06 7.10 -27.05
CA ALA A 148 7.94 7.05 -25.89
C ALA A 148 8.47 5.61 -25.68
N PRO A 149 9.39 5.14 -26.55
CA PRO A 149 10.00 3.83 -26.37
C PRO A 149 10.81 3.86 -25.06
N ASN A 150 10.91 2.72 -24.35
CA ASN A 150 11.84 2.43 -23.23
C ASN A 150 11.27 2.35 -21.81
N LEU A 151 9.95 2.26 -21.58
CA LEU A 151 9.45 1.86 -20.27
C LEU A 151 9.51 0.32 -20.12
N ASN A 152 10.25 -0.17 -19.12
CA ASN A 152 10.16 -1.58 -18.71
C ASN A 152 9.09 -1.71 -17.63
N ALA A 153 8.04 -2.45 -17.94
CA ALA A 153 6.87 -2.55 -17.08
C ALA A 153 6.44 -4.00 -16.90
N SER A 154 6.23 -4.43 -15.66
CA SER A 154 5.88 -5.81 -15.32
C SER A 154 4.99 -5.89 -14.08
N ILE A 155 4.27 -7.01 -13.96
CA ILE A 155 3.59 -7.43 -12.73
C ILE A 155 4.17 -8.80 -12.39
N ASN A 156 5.03 -8.83 -11.37
CA ASN A 156 5.79 -10.01 -10.98
C ASN A 156 4.97 -10.96 -10.10
N ASP A 157 4.12 -10.40 -9.24
CA ASP A 157 3.23 -11.15 -8.36
C ASP A 157 1.95 -10.34 -8.12
N LEU A 158 0.82 -11.03 -7.99
CA LEU A 158 -0.46 -10.41 -7.65
C LEU A 158 -1.28 -11.39 -6.81
N LYS A 159 -1.62 -10.95 -5.60
CA LYS A 159 -2.36 -11.75 -4.62
C LYS A 159 -3.60 -11.00 -4.15
N VAL A 160 -4.66 -11.76 -3.92
CA VAL A 160 -5.93 -11.28 -3.38
C VAL A 160 -6.27 -12.15 -2.19
N TRP A 161 -6.47 -11.52 -1.03
CA TRP A 161 -6.92 -12.19 0.18
C TRP A 161 -8.29 -11.68 0.56
N LYS A 162 -9.17 -12.61 0.93
CA LYS A 162 -10.42 -12.30 1.63
C LYS A 162 -10.07 -11.94 3.07
N TYR A 163 -10.55 -10.80 3.55
CA TYR A 163 -10.48 -10.49 4.95
C TYR A 163 -11.66 -11.18 5.66
N ASN A 164 -11.35 -12.08 6.59
CA ASN A 164 -12.36 -12.75 7.41
C ASN A 164 -12.27 -12.16 8.82
N LYS A 165 -13.37 -11.62 9.33
CA LYS A 165 -13.47 -11.26 10.75
C LYS A 165 -13.47 -12.55 11.57
N THR A 166 -12.35 -12.87 12.20
CA THR A 166 -12.27 -14.00 13.13
C THR A 166 -12.85 -13.56 14.47
N THR A 167 -13.74 -14.35 15.06
CA THR A 167 -14.26 -14.11 16.43
C THR A 167 -13.28 -14.55 17.52
N THR A 168 -12.17 -15.19 17.14
CA THR A 168 -11.05 -15.54 18.01
C THR A 168 -9.88 -14.62 17.72
N LEU A 169 -9.29 -14.05 18.78
CA LEU A 169 -8.13 -13.16 18.71
C LEU A 169 -6.86 -14.00 18.41
N GLU A 170 -6.72 -14.48 17.18
CA GLU A 170 -5.43 -15.02 16.71
C GLU A 170 -4.63 -13.86 16.14
N ALA A 171 -3.65 -13.37 16.90
CA ALA A 171 -2.69 -12.40 16.39
C ALA A 171 -1.91 -13.03 15.22
N PRO A 172 -1.93 -12.42 14.01
CA PRO A 172 -1.15 -12.95 12.90
C PRO A 172 0.34 -12.98 13.26
N TYR A 173 1.04 -14.07 12.89
CA TYR A 173 2.48 -14.20 13.09
C TYR A 173 3.25 -13.36 12.06
N ILE A 174 3.44 -12.07 12.37
CA ILE A 174 4.16 -11.12 11.52
C ILE A 174 5.68 -11.16 11.78
N VAL A 175 6.07 -11.59 12.99
CA VAL A 175 7.45 -11.62 13.46
C VAL A 175 7.84 -13.01 13.94
N ARG A 176 9.14 -13.33 13.86
CA ARG A 176 9.73 -14.59 14.32
C ARG A 176 10.81 -14.32 15.36
N LYS A 177 11.18 -15.36 16.12
CA LYS A 177 12.30 -15.29 17.07
C LYS A 177 13.57 -14.82 16.36
N GLY A 178 14.15 -13.72 16.84
CA GLY A 178 15.34 -13.10 16.29
C GLY A 178 15.08 -11.87 15.43
N ASP A 179 13.82 -11.59 15.08
CA ASP A 179 13.46 -10.34 14.40
C ASP A 179 13.57 -9.15 15.36
N VAL A 180 14.04 -8.02 14.84
CA VAL A 180 14.04 -6.73 15.54
C VAL A 180 12.88 -5.89 15.00
N VAL A 181 11.96 -5.49 15.88
CA VAL A 181 10.84 -4.60 15.53
C VAL A 181 11.12 -3.21 16.07
N GLU A 182 11.05 -2.21 15.21
CA GLU A 182 11.22 -0.81 15.58
C GLU A 182 9.93 -0.06 15.24
N ILE A 183 9.35 0.65 16.22
CA ILE A 183 8.19 1.51 16.02
C ILE A 183 8.63 2.92 16.41
N ASP A 184 8.65 3.84 15.45
CA ASP A 184 8.99 5.23 15.68
C ASP A 184 7.75 6.12 15.45
N THR A 185 7.29 6.74 16.54
CA THR A 185 6.10 7.60 16.53
C THR A 185 6.41 9.02 16.03
N ALA A 186 7.69 9.40 15.93
CA ALA A 186 8.08 10.72 15.42
C ALA A 186 7.91 10.84 13.91
N ASP A 187 8.17 9.75 13.17
CA ASP A 187 7.98 9.66 11.73
C ASP A 187 6.87 8.69 11.30
N ALA A 188 6.15 8.11 12.28
CA ALA A 188 5.08 7.14 12.07
C ALA A 188 5.54 5.90 11.26
N SER A 189 6.73 5.38 11.56
CA SER A 189 7.29 4.21 10.90
C SER A 189 7.22 2.94 11.76
N ILE A 190 7.06 1.80 11.08
CA ILE A 190 7.23 0.47 11.66
C ILE A 190 8.25 -0.25 10.80
N LYS A 191 9.28 -0.85 11.40
CA LYS A 191 10.31 -1.61 10.70
C LYS A 191 10.50 -2.98 11.32
N ILE A 192 10.74 -3.99 10.50
CA ILE A 192 11.13 -5.35 10.91
C ILE A 192 12.50 -5.64 10.28
N ASN A 193 13.52 -5.87 11.10
CA ASN A 193 14.91 -6.05 10.70
C ASN A 193 15.42 -4.88 9.82
N GLY A 194 15.07 -3.65 10.21
CA GLY A 194 15.42 -2.42 9.49
C GLY A 194 14.68 -2.21 8.16
N LYS A 195 13.73 -3.09 7.80
CA LYS A 195 12.91 -2.97 6.59
C LYS A 195 11.55 -2.42 6.93
N ASP A 196 11.03 -1.53 6.10
CA ASP A 196 9.68 -1.00 6.28
C ASP A 196 8.64 -2.11 6.43
N ALA A 197 7.76 -1.90 7.40
CA ALA A 197 6.69 -2.79 7.78
C ALA A 197 5.43 -2.03 8.25
N ILE A 198 5.20 -0.76 7.87
CA ILE A 198 3.99 -0.02 8.30
C ILE A 198 2.71 -0.77 7.89
N TYR A 199 2.82 -1.51 6.80
CA TYR A 199 1.77 -2.30 6.19
C TYR A 199 1.22 -3.39 7.13
N THR A 200 1.95 -3.68 8.21
CA THR A 200 1.60 -4.64 9.27
C THR A 200 0.81 -4.02 10.43
N LYS A 201 0.73 -2.68 10.49
CA LYS A 201 -0.07 -1.94 11.46
C LYS A 201 -1.52 -2.42 11.41
N ASP A 202 -2.13 -2.55 12.59
CA ASP A 202 -3.56 -2.81 12.65
C ASP A 202 -4.31 -1.68 11.92
N LEU A 203 -5.26 -2.09 11.07
CA LEU A 203 -6.01 -1.18 10.21
C LEU A 203 -6.64 -0.04 11.03
N PHE A 204 -7.11 -0.34 12.23
CA PHE A 204 -7.82 0.62 13.09
C PHE A 204 -7.00 1.14 14.28
N GLY A 205 -5.72 0.74 14.40
CA GLY A 205 -4.87 1.14 15.53
C GLY A 205 -4.23 2.50 15.29
N ASP A 206 -4.10 3.34 16.32
CA ASP A 206 -3.28 4.55 16.26
C ASP A 206 -1.84 4.27 16.75
N PHE A 207 -0.90 5.16 16.40
CA PHE A 207 0.42 5.15 17.04
C PHE A 207 0.31 5.53 18.52
N ILE A 208 1.18 4.94 19.33
CA ILE A 208 1.23 5.18 20.78
C ILE A 208 1.51 6.66 21.04
N ASN A 209 0.69 7.28 21.90
CA ASN A 209 0.90 8.64 22.39
C ASN A 209 1.25 8.62 23.89
N ILE A 210 2.20 9.46 24.31
CA ILE A 210 2.63 9.58 25.70
C ILE A 210 2.08 10.89 26.26
N GLU A 211 1.19 10.80 27.24
CA GLU A 211 0.56 11.96 27.88
C GLU A 211 1.37 12.47 29.07
N LYS A 212 1.07 13.68 29.55
CA LYS A 212 1.67 14.21 30.77
C LYS A 212 1.19 13.40 31.98
N GLY A 213 2.13 12.87 32.76
CA GLY A 213 1.87 12.12 33.97
C GLY A 213 2.23 10.65 33.81
N THR A 214 1.48 9.78 34.47
CA THR A 214 1.75 8.34 34.46
C THR A 214 1.16 7.70 33.22
N ASN A 215 2.00 7.04 32.43
CA ASN A 215 1.59 6.23 31.28
C ASN A 215 1.84 4.76 31.58
N GLN A 216 0.98 3.88 31.06
CA GLN A 216 1.17 2.44 31.10
C GLN A 216 1.30 1.94 29.66
N ILE A 217 2.46 1.36 29.34
CA ILE A 217 2.73 0.78 28.03
C ILE A 217 2.75 -0.74 28.23
N GLU A 218 1.84 -1.42 27.54
CA GLU A 218 1.73 -2.88 27.58
C GLU A 218 2.08 -3.47 26.22
N ILE A 219 2.74 -4.63 26.25
CA ILE A 219 3.07 -5.38 25.06
C ILE A 219 2.49 -6.77 25.23
N PHE A 220 1.73 -7.19 24.22
CA PHE A 220 1.06 -8.48 24.21
C PHE A 220 1.48 -9.30 22.98
N PRO A 221 1.82 -10.59 23.15
CA PRO A 221 1.98 -11.28 24.43
C PRO A 221 3.21 -10.76 25.21
N SER A 222 3.15 -10.76 26.54
CA SER A 222 4.19 -10.13 27.38
C SER A 222 5.55 -10.85 27.34
N ASP A 223 5.58 -12.08 26.82
CA ASP A 223 6.77 -12.90 26.62
C ASP A 223 7.27 -12.89 25.16
N ILE A 224 6.75 -12.00 24.31
CA ILE A 224 7.11 -11.93 22.89
C ILE A 224 8.62 -11.66 22.66
N GLY A 225 9.28 -10.98 23.60
CA GLY A 225 10.70 -10.65 23.49
C GLY A 225 11.18 -9.63 24.52
N GLN A 226 12.36 -9.06 24.24
CA GLN A 226 12.90 -7.93 24.97
C GLN A 226 12.39 -6.62 24.38
N VAL A 227 12.08 -5.66 25.25
CA VAL A 227 11.47 -4.39 24.86
C VAL A 227 12.32 -3.27 25.43
N GLU A 228 12.66 -2.32 24.58
CA GLU A 228 13.24 -1.04 24.96
C GLU A 228 12.31 0.08 24.51
N VAL A 229 12.04 1.04 25.40
CA VAL A 229 11.22 2.22 25.11
C VAL A 229 12.04 3.45 25.40
N THR A 230 12.21 4.29 24.40
CA THR A 230 12.82 5.62 24.55
C THR A 230 11.79 6.67 24.21
N TYR A 231 11.71 7.72 25.03
CA TYR A 231 10.84 8.87 24.78
C TYR A 231 11.61 10.17 24.93
N ARG A 232 11.14 11.21 24.24
CA ARG A 232 11.68 12.57 24.36
C ARG A 232 10.58 13.49 24.89
N GLU A 233 10.82 14.06 26.06
CA GLU A 233 9.91 15.06 26.64
C GLU A 233 9.78 16.26 25.71
N ARG A 234 8.54 16.76 25.56
CA ARG A 234 8.23 17.99 24.85
C ARG A 234 7.71 19.00 25.85
N TYR A 235 8.22 20.22 25.75
CA TYR A 235 7.82 21.36 26.59
C TYR A 235 7.19 22.42 25.67
N LEU A 236 6.12 23.06 26.14
CA LEU A 236 5.55 24.27 25.54
C LEU A 236 6.21 25.51 26.15
#